data_AF-A0A5A9NQY6-F1
#
_entry.id   AF-A0A5A9NQY6-F1
#
_cell.length_a   1.000
_cell.length_b   1.000
_cell.length_c   1.000
_cell.angle_alpha   90.00
_cell.angle_beta   90.00
_cell.angle_gamma   90.00
#
_symmetry.space_group_name_H-M   'P 1'
#
loop_
_entity.id
_entity.type
_entity.pdbx_description
1 polymer ?
#
loop_
_entity_poly.entity_id
_entity_poly.type
_entity_poly.pdbx_seq_one_letter_code
_entity_poly.pdbx_strand_id
1 'polypeptide(L)'
;MGQGRRRRKSSTPSIESLDISPSSEARVLVINTGGTIGMTYHNNVLSPEPSALVKTLRKLPNLHDEQYAQQTRLYDYYEPPENTLVLPWSKQNKRIVYTILEYSPLLDSCNMTTDDWATIGKDIEKHYEKYDGFVVLHGTDTMAYTASALSFMCENLGKPVILTGSQVPIYEMRNDGRDNLLGALLIAGQFVIPEVCLYFHHKLYRGNRVTKVDAGSFNAFSSPNLPPLANAEVDIKINWDTVWRANTTTKFTVSTEMNRNVGLLRIFPGITAETVRAFLQPPMEGIVLETYGSGNAPDNRADLLEEIRKATERELVMVNCTQCLRGSVTTSYATGKALSDAGLVAGCDMTPEAALSKLSYVLARKDLSTLEKKKMLSRNLRGEMIADLDGAKLSLSDSRFIQVIAKSLSISCKEELEAIRDALTPTLACAAAKIGDIEALEAIKEMGTDLSMGDYDGRTPLHIAACEGHLKLVQYLLGQGATVYAKDRYGDSPLSNAVRFRHKDVVKLLRKTGAHFSREEIEDAGTKMCSLAASGDLEGLELWHLGGIDLTMSSYDGQTPIDVARASGLEVVVDFLQQAAQYRTQNGEVIEFTAATTRS
;
A
#
# COMPACT_ATOMS: atom_id res chain seq x y z
N MET A 1 9.65 -69.73 -20.85
CA MET A 1 11.08 -69.44 -21.02
C MET A 1 11.27 -68.64 -22.30
N GLY A 2 12.11 -67.62 -22.24
CA GLY A 2 12.05 -66.46 -23.12
C GLY A 2 12.66 -66.61 -24.51
N GLN A 3 12.59 -65.50 -25.25
CA GLN A 3 13.63 -65.03 -26.15
C GLN A 3 13.46 -63.53 -26.34
N GLY A 4 14.53 -62.78 -26.08
CA GLY A 4 14.57 -61.33 -26.19
C GLY A 4 14.80 -60.83 -27.62
N ARG A 5 14.28 -59.64 -27.91
CA ARG A 5 14.78 -58.78 -29.00
C ARG A 5 14.62 -57.31 -28.57
N ARG A 6 15.77 -56.62 -28.52
CA ARG A 6 15.92 -55.18 -28.28
C ARG A 6 15.09 -54.34 -29.26
N ARG A 7 14.34 -53.34 -28.76
CA ARG A 7 13.89 -52.19 -29.55
C ARG A 7 14.48 -50.91 -28.97
N ARG A 8 15.24 -50.20 -29.80
CA ARG A 8 15.78 -48.85 -29.56
C ARG A 8 14.62 -47.87 -29.34
N LYS A 9 14.66 -47.11 -28.25
CA LYS A 9 13.80 -45.92 -28.06
C LYS A 9 14.48 -44.72 -28.73
N SER A 10 13.86 -44.17 -29.76
CA SER A 10 14.17 -42.84 -30.28
C SER A 10 13.46 -41.82 -29.39
N SER A 11 14.23 -40.99 -28.69
CA SER A 11 13.75 -39.87 -27.91
C SER A 11 13.68 -38.62 -28.79
N THR A 12 12.48 -38.23 -29.20
CA THR A 12 12.15 -36.85 -29.55
C THR A 12 11.31 -36.31 -28.40
N PRO A 13 11.77 -35.28 -27.65
CA PRO A 13 10.92 -34.64 -26.68
C PRO A 13 9.86 -33.84 -27.45
N SER A 14 8.60 -34.21 -27.25
CA SER A 14 7.47 -33.36 -27.62
C SER A 14 7.60 -32.04 -26.88
N ILE A 15 7.59 -30.94 -27.64
CA ILE A 15 7.47 -29.59 -27.11
C ILE A 15 6.12 -29.55 -26.37
N GLU A 16 6.16 -29.57 -25.04
CA GLU A 16 5.02 -29.17 -24.23
C GLU A 16 4.73 -27.72 -24.56
N SER A 17 3.61 -27.49 -25.24
CA SER A 17 3.02 -26.17 -25.36
C SER A 17 2.70 -25.69 -23.95
N LEU A 18 3.54 -24.79 -23.42
CA LEU A 18 3.24 -24.05 -22.21
C LEU A 18 1.91 -23.33 -22.44
N ASP A 19 0.86 -23.75 -21.73
CA ASP A 19 -0.37 -22.98 -21.57
C ASP A 19 -0.01 -21.67 -20.85
N ILE A 20 0.36 -20.65 -21.62
CA ILE A 20 0.59 -19.30 -21.13
C ILE A 20 -0.78 -18.65 -21.04
N SER A 21 -1.52 -18.90 -19.96
CA SER A 21 -2.67 -18.07 -19.63
C SER A 21 -2.17 -16.74 -19.04
N PRO A 22 -2.59 -15.57 -19.55
CA PRO A 22 -2.22 -14.26 -19.01
C PRO A 22 -2.72 -13.99 -17.57
N SER A 23 -3.51 -14.90 -16.97
CA SER A 23 -4.13 -14.77 -15.64
C SER A 23 -3.20 -14.71 -14.43
N SER A 24 -1.89 -14.54 -14.64
CA SER A 24 -0.89 -14.57 -13.57
C SER A 24 0.16 -13.46 -13.66
N GLU A 25 -0.20 -12.31 -14.23
CA GLU A 25 0.66 -11.12 -14.23
C GLU A 25 0.24 -10.13 -13.14
N ALA A 26 1.23 -9.58 -12.44
CA ALA A 26 1.06 -8.41 -11.57
C ALA A 26 1.80 -7.22 -12.16
N ARG A 27 1.19 -6.04 -12.10
CA ARG A 27 1.73 -4.81 -12.66
C ARG A 27 2.28 -3.91 -11.57
N VAL A 28 3.55 -3.53 -11.69
CA VAL A 28 4.19 -2.62 -10.74
C VAL A 28 4.68 -1.36 -11.47
N LEU A 29 4.30 -0.18 -10.97
CA LEU A 29 4.87 1.07 -11.45
C LEU A 29 6.13 1.38 -10.65
N VAL A 30 7.26 1.56 -11.33
CA VAL A 30 8.51 2.00 -10.73
C VAL A 30 8.68 3.49 -11.00
N ILE A 31 8.56 4.33 -9.98
CA ILE A 31 8.82 5.76 -10.08
C ILE A 31 10.30 5.99 -9.76
N ASN A 32 11.09 6.39 -10.75
CA ASN A 32 12.50 6.68 -10.59
C ASN A 32 12.71 8.17 -10.34
N THR A 33 12.90 8.55 -9.07
CA THR A 33 13.15 9.94 -8.67
C THR A 33 14.64 10.29 -8.65
N GLY A 34 15.52 9.29 -8.70
CA GLY A 34 16.97 9.43 -8.68
C GLY A 34 17.65 8.64 -7.57
N GLY A 35 18.65 9.23 -6.93
CA GLY A 35 19.50 8.58 -5.93
C GLY A 35 20.57 7.65 -6.50
N THR A 36 21.44 7.16 -5.60
CA THR A 36 22.65 6.41 -5.94
C THR A 36 22.42 5.20 -6.84
N ILE A 37 21.25 4.55 -6.74
CA ILE A 37 20.92 3.35 -7.54
C ILE A 37 21.05 3.55 -9.05
N GLY A 38 20.72 4.73 -9.54
CA GLY A 38 20.80 5.11 -10.96
C GLY A 38 21.91 6.12 -11.28
N MET A 39 22.85 6.37 -10.37
CA MET A 39 23.95 7.32 -10.62
C MET A 39 25.09 6.68 -11.41
N THR A 40 25.74 7.46 -12.27
CA THR A 40 26.98 7.08 -12.97
C THR A 40 28.11 8.04 -12.62
N TYR A 41 29.35 7.61 -12.84
CA TYR A 41 30.52 8.43 -12.59
C TYR A 41 30.73 9.44 -13.72
N HIS A 42 30.61 10.72 -13.37
CA HIS A 42 31.00 11.84 -14.22
C HIS A 42 32.07 12.65 -13.49
N ASN A 43 33.27 12.80 -14.08
CA ASN A 43 34.40 13.54 -13.49
C ASN A 43 34.75 13.11 -12.04
N ASN A 44 34.74 11.81 -11.76
CA ASN A 44 34.97 11.21 -10.43
C ASN A 44 33.92 11.55 -9.35
N VAL A 45 32.75 12.06 -9.72
CA VAL A 45 31.61 12.27 -8.83
C VAL A 45 30.42 11.46 -9.34
N LEU A 46 29.66 10.87 -8.42
CA LEU A 46 28.41 10.20 -8.77
C LEU A 46 27.32 11.23 -9.03
N SER A 47 26.63 11.12 -10.16
CA SER A 47 25.48 11.97 -10.48
C SER A 47 24.44 11.21 -11.30
N PRO A 48 23.15 11.59 -11.25
CA PRO A 48 22.10 10.89 -11.97
C PRO A 48 22.25 11.02 -13.50
N GLU A 49 22.13 9.91 -14.23
CA GLU A 49 22.16 9.89 -15.70
C GLU A 49 20.79 9.52 -16.29
N PRO A 50 20.13 10.43 -17.04
CA PRO A 50 18.84 10.15 -17.65
C PRO A 50 18.87 8.95 -18.60
N SER A 51 17.84 8.11 -18.55
CA SER A 51 17.56 6.99 -19.44
C SER A 51 18.62 5.88 -19.45
N ALA A 52 19.55 5.87 -18.48
CA ALA A 52 20.57 4.84 -18.34
C ALA A 52 20.05 3.58 -17.63
N LEU A 53 19.11 3.74 -16.70
CA LEU A 53 18.61 2.66 -15.85
C LEU A 53 17.90 1.56 -16.66
N VAL A 54 16.86 1.91 -17.41
CA VAL A 54 16.06 0.94 -18.22
C VAL A 54 16.96 0.14 -19.17
N LYS A 55 17.87 0.82 -19.89
CA LYS A 55 18.82 0.18 -20.82
C LYS A 55 19.73 -0.84 -20.15
N THR A 56 20.04 -0.63 -18.87
CA THR A 56 20.86 -1.54 -18.08
C THR A 56 20.04 -2.70 -17.57
N LEU A 57 18.86 -2.43 -17.00
CA LEU A 57 17.96 -3.47 -16.49
C LEU A 57 17.58 -4.49 -17.57
N ARG A 58 17.37 -4.05 -18.81
CA ARG A 58 17.12 -4.95 -19.96
C ARG A 58 18.24 -5.96 -20.21
N LYS A 59 19.47 -5.67 -19.81
CA LYS A 59 20.63 -6.56 -20.00
C LYS A 59 20.80 -7.54 -18.83
N LEU A 60 20.03 -7.41 -17.76
CA LEU A 60 20.15 -8.20 -16.54
C LEU A 60 19.08 -9.32 -16.53
N PRO A 61 19.44 -10.60 -16.74
CA PRO A 61 18.45 -11.68 -16.88
C PRO A 61 17.59 -11.92 -15.64
N ASN A 62 18.07 -11.54 -14.45
CA ASN A 62 17.32 -11.63 -13.20
C ASN A 62 16.28 -10.50 -13.03
N LEU A 63 16.38 -9.43 -13.82
CA LEU A 63 15.48 -8.28 -13.80
C LEU A 63 14.72 -8.10 -15.12
N HIS A 64 15.06 -8.86 -16.15
CA HIS A 64 14.34 -8.86 -17.42
C HIS A 64 14.38 -10.22 -18.14
N ASP A 65 13.21 -10.79 -18.39
CA ASP A 65 13.01 -11.99 -19.21
C ASP A 65 12.65 -11.61 -20.65
N GLU A 66 13.66 -11.38 -21.49
CA GLU A 66 13.50 -10.98 -22.89
C GLU A 66 12.80 -12.06 -23.74
N GLN A 67 13.05 -13.34 -23.43
CA GLN A 67 12.42 -14.45 -24.16
C GLN A 67 10.91 -14.42 -23.97
N TYR A 68 10.46 -14.25 -22.74
CA TYR A 68 9.03 -14.11 -22.46
C TYR A 68 8.42 -12.88 -23.12
N ALA A 69 9.10 -11.73 -23.03
CA ALA A 69 8.62 -10.48 -23.61
C ALA A 69 8.38 -10.60 -25.13
N GLN A 70 9.28 -11.28 -25.86
CA GLN A 70 9.12 -11.53 -27.30
C GLN A 70 8.00 -12.54 -27.59
N GLN A 71 7.94 -13.65 -26.85
CA GLN A 71 6.94 -14.70 -27.07
C GLN A 71 5.51 -14.23 -26.83
N THR A 72 5.32 -13.38 -25.81
CA THR A 72 4.01 -12.80 -25.46
C THR A 72 3.70 -11.49 -26.18
N ARG A 73 4.64 -11.01 -27.02
CA ARG A 73 4.57 -9.68 -27.65
C ARG A 73 4.27 -8.58 -26.64
N LEU A 74 4.88 -8.65 -25.46
CA LEU A 74 4.64 -7.75 -24.33
C LEU A 74 4.69 -6.27 -24.76
N TYR A 75 5.61 -5.92 -25.66
CA TYR A 75 5.79 -4.56 -26.15
C TYR A 75 4.64 -4.04 -27.04
N ASP A 76 3.78 -4.90 -27.57
CA ASP A 76 2.61 -4.49 -28.34
C ASP A 76 1.44 -4.12 -27.41
N TYR A 77 1.47 -4.60 -26.16
CA TYR A 77 0.35 -4.53 -25.22
C TYR A 77 0.56 -3.59 -24.04
N TYR A 78 1.79 -3.16 -23.77
CA TYR A 78 2.14 -2.34 -22.61
C TYR A 78 2.76 -1.01 -23.04
N GLU A 79 2.20 0.10 -22.54
CA GLU A 79 2.69 1.45 -22.83
C GLU A 79 3.30 2.12 -21.58
N PRO A 80 4.46 2.81 -21.73
CA PRO A 80 5.34 2.82 -22.90
C PRO A 80 6.17 1.51 -23.00
N PRO A 81 6.30 0.90 -24.19
CA PRO A 81 7.00 -0.37 -24.34
C PRO A 81 8.49 -0.26 -24.02
N GLU A 82 9.12 0.86 -24.36
CA GLU A 82 10.54 1.11 -24.13
C GLU A 82 10.93 1.07 -22.66
N ASN A 83 10.00 1.40 -21.75
CA ASN A 83 10.24 1.41 -20.30
C ASN A 83 9.55 0.26 -19.56
N THR A 84 8.91 -0.67 -20.28
CA THR A 84 8.27 -1.83 -19.67
C THR A 84 9.19 -3.04 -19.73
N LEU A 85 9.38 -3.67 -18.58
CA LEU A 85 10.18 -4.86 -18.36
C LEU A 85 9.34 -5.92 -17.64
N VAL A 86 9.88 -7.13 -17.53
CA VAL A 86 9.20 -8.27 -16.95
C VAL A 86 10.20 -9.16 -16.21
N LEU A 87 9.88 -9.51 -14.98
CA LEU A 87 10.72 -10.42 -14.20
C LEU A 87 10.58 -11.88 -14.69
N PRO A 88 11.62 -12.71 -14.49
CA PRO A 88 11.51 -14.15 -14.61
C PRO A 88 10.45 -14.74 -13.66
N TRP A 89 10.08 -15.99 -13.88
CA TRP A 89 9.13 -16.70 -13.01
C TRP A 89 9.56 -16.70 -11.55
N SER A 90 8.63 -16.30 -10.67
CA SER A 90 8.76 -16.47 -9.23
C SER A 90 8.21 -17.85 -8.80
N LYS A 91 8.64 -18.35 -7.63
CA LYS A 91 8.12 -19.59 -7.03
C LYS A 91 6.60 -19.57 -6.80
N GLN A 92 5.99 -18.38 -6.76
CA GLN A 92 4.56 -18.19 -6.47
C GLN A 92 3.69 -18.24 -7.74
N ASN A 93 4.25 -18.69 -8.87
CA ASN A 93 3.56 -18.74 -10.17
C ASN A 93 2.94 -17.41 -10.61
N LYS A 94 3.38 -16.26 -10.08
CA LYS A 94 3.03 -14.93 -10.59
C LYS A 94 4.23 -14.30 -11.26
N ARG A 95 4.01 -13.68 -12.41
CA ARG A 95 5.00 -12.91 -13.16
C ARG A 95 4.77 -11.42 -12.94
N ILE A 96 5.85 -10.66 -12.83
CA ILE A 96 5.76 -9.23 -12.50
C ILE A 96 6.20 -8.44 -13.71
N VAL A 97 5.25 -7.73 -14.31
CA VAL A 97 5.50 -6.74 -15.35
C VAL A 97 5.63 -5.39 -14.68
N TYR A 98 6.72 -4.68 -14.95
CA TYR A 98 6.96 -3.39 -14.33
C TYR A 98 7.35 -2.33 -15.35
N THR A 99 6.81 -1.13 -15.16
CA THR A 99 7.05 0.02 -16.04
C THR A 99 7.81 1.07 -15.26
N ILE A 100 8.87 1.63 -15.85
CA ILE A 100 9.66 2.69 -15.23
C ILE A 100 9.15 4.07 -15.70
N LEU A 101 8.65 4.86 -14.74
CA LEU A 101 8.39 6.29 -14.90
C LEU A 101 9.60 7.05 -14.37
N GLU A 102 10.41 7.60 -15.26
CA GLU A 102 11.62 8.34 -14.90
C GLU A 102 11.36 9.84 -14.82
N TYR A 103 11.75 10.46 -13.71
CA TYR A 103 11.62 11.90 -13.52
C TYR A 103 12.71 12.67 -14.25
N SER A 104 12.38 13.91 -14.63
CA SER A 104 13.32 14.84 -15.24
C SER A 104 13.17 16.22 -14.58
N PRO A 105 14.22 16.74 -13.91
CA PRO A 105 15.50 16.09 -13.65
C PRO A 105 15.40 14.94 -12.63
N LEU A 106 16.35 14.01 -12.68
CA LEU A 106 16.59 13.08 -11.59
C LEU A 106 17.31 13.82 -10.44
N LEU A 107 16.95 13.50 -9.20
CA LEU A 107 17.43 14.21 -8.03
C LEU A 107 18.36 13.36 -7.17
N ASP A 108 19.37 14.02 -6.61
CA ASP A 108 19.94 13.58 -5.34
C ASP A 108 18.89 13.86 -4.24
N SER A 109 18.66 12.88 -3.37
CA SER A 109 17.66 12.97 -2.31
C SER A 109 17.91 14.13 -1.33
N CYS A 110 19.13 14.63 -1.21
CA CYS A 110 19.45 15.83 -0.43
C CYS A 110 18.78 17.11 -0.97
N ASN A 111 18.42 17.14 -2.25
CA ASN A 111 17.77 18.27 -2.89
C ASN A 111 16.24 18.15 -2.94
N MET A 112 15.67 17.08 -2.38
CA MET A 112 14.23 16.86 -2.42
C MET A 112 13.49 17.70 -1.37
N THR A 113 12.30 18.14 -1.77
CA THR A 113 11.43 19.02 -1.00
C THR A 113 10.02 18.46 -0.90
N THR A 114 9.13 19.16 -0.19
CA THR A 114 7.72 18.80 -0.10
C THR A 114 7.00 18.75 -1.46
N ASP A 115 7.45 19.53 -2.45
CA ASP A 115 6.84 19.54 -3.79
C ASP A 115 7.18 18.28 -4.58
N ASP A 116 8.39 17.77 -4.41
CA ASP A 116 8.81 16.53 -5.03
C ASP A 116 8.02 15.36 -4.44
N TRP A 117 7.80 15.36 -3.12
CA TRP A 117 6.93 14.38 -2.46
C TRP A 117 5.49 14.45 -2.96
N ALA A 118 4.95 15.67 -3.13
CA ALA A 118 3.61 15.87 -3.68
C ALA A 118 3.50 15.33 -5.12
N THR A 119 4.53 15.50 -5.93
CA THR A 119 4.60 14.97 -7.31
C THR A 119 4.56 13.45 -7.31
N ILE A 120 5.36 12.79 -6.46
CA ILE A 120 5.34 11.32 -6.29
C ILE A 120 3.95 10.85 -5.89
N GLY A 121 3.33 11.49 -4.89
CA GLY A 121 1.98 11.17 -4.45
C GLY A 121 0.96 11.29 -5.57
N LYS A 122 0.99 12.38 -6.34
CA LYS A 122 0.05 12.61 -7.47
C LYS A 122 0.25 11.62 -8.60
N ASP A 123 1.48 11.20 -8.88
CA ASP A 123 1.73 10.15 -9.86
C ASP A 123 1.22 8.77 -9.40
N ILE A 124 1.34 8.45 -8.11
CA ILE A 124 0.71 7.25 -7.53
C ILE A 124 -0.81 7.34 -7.70
N GLU A 125 -1.43 8.46 -7.35
CA GLU A 125 -2.88 8.70 -7.50
C GLU A 125 -3.36 8.53 -8.95
N LYS A 126 -2.66 9.15 -9.90
CA LYS A 126 -2.96 9.09 -11.33
C LYS A 126 -2.93 7.67 -11.88
N HIS A 127 -2.01 6.84 -11.39
CA HIS A 127 -1.79 5.48 -11.89
C HIS A 127 -2.40 4.41 -10.98
N TYR A 128 -3.13 4.79 -9.94
CA TYR A 128 -3.59 3.91 -8.88
C TYR A 128 -4.46 2.75 -9.36
N GLU A 129 -5.32 2.97 -10.36
CA GLU A 129 -6.19 1.92 -10.92
C GLU A 129 -5.47 1.03 -11.95
N LYS A 130 -4.32 1.46 -12.48
CA LYS A 130 -3.61 0.75 -13.57
C LYS A 130 -2.58 -0.27 -13.09
N TYR A 131 -2.10 -0.14 -11.85
CA TYR A 131 -1.02 -0.95 -11.30
C TYR A 131 -1.45 -1.57 -9.96
N ASP A 132 -0.94 -2.77 -9.68
CA ASP A 132 -1.21 -3.53 -8.45
C ASP A 132 -0.35 -3.05 -7.28
N GLY A 133 0.82 -2.46 -7.57
CA GLY A 133 1.73 -1.91 -6.58
C GLY A 133 2.68 -0.86 -7.16
N PHE A 134 3.38 -0.17 -6.27
CA PHE A 134 4.30 0.91 -6.60
C PHE A 134 5.65 0.67 -5.96
N VAL A 135 6.72 0.94 -6.70
CA VAL A 135 8.09 1.01 -6.19
C VAL A 135 8.62 2.41 -6.48
N VAL A 136 9.22 3.06 -5.49
CA VAL A 136 9.83 4.38 -5.65
C VAL A 136 11.34 4.23 -5.46
N LEU A 137 12.10 4.41 -6.54
CA LEU A 137 13.56 4.45 -6.46
C LEU A 137 13.98 5.83 -5.97
N HIS A 138 14.70 5.84 -4.86
CA HIS A 138 15.00 7.07 -4.12
C HIS A 138 16.43 7.03 -3.56
N GLY A 139 17.04 8.21 -3.37
CA GLY A 139 18.32 8.33 -2.67
C GLY A 139 18.19 8.03 -1.19
N THR A 140 19.23 7.45 -0.57
CA THR A 140 19.14 6.94 0.80
C THR A 140 19.12 8.03 1.85
N ASP A 141 19.69 9.22 1.58
CA ASP A 141 19.93 10.26 2.59
C ASP A 141 18.64 10.82 3.20
N THR A 142 17.61 11.04 2.39
CA THR A 142 16.32 11.56 2.88
C THR A 142 15.17 10.56 2.71
N MET A 143 15.47 9.28 2.40
CA MET A 143 14.44 8.26 2.13
C MET A 143 13.44 8.09 3.29
N ALA A 144 13.90 8.17 4.54
CA ALA A 144 13.04 8.09 5.72
C ALA A 144 12.05 9.26 5.83
N TYR A 145 12.47 10.48 5.42
CA TYR A 145 11.58 11.64 5.35
C TYR A 145 10.53 11.47 4.25
N THR A 146 10.94 11.05 3.04
CA THR A 146 10.02 10.80 1.93
C THR A 146 9.02 9.70 2.27
N ALA A 147 9.48 8.58 2.84
CA ALA A 147 8.62 7.48 3.27
C ALA A 147 7.59 7.94 4.32
N SER A 148 8.03 8.76 5.28
CA SER A 148 7.17 9.34 6.30
C SER A 148 6.16 10.32 5.70
N ALA A 149 6.58 11.22 4.82
CA ALA A 149 5.70 12.20 4.18
C ALA A 149 4.64 11.53 3.32
N LEU A 150 5.04 10.61 2.43
CA LEU A 150 4.11 9.84 1.59
C LEU A 150 3.13 9.04 2.44
N SER A 151 3.56 8.49 3.59
CA SER A 151 2.65 7.78 4.49
C SER A 151 1.48 8.64 4.98
N PHE A 152 1.69 9.93 5.24
CA PHE A 152 0.61 10.86 5.59
C PHE A 152 -0.17 11.35 4.38
N MET A 153 0.51 11.69 3.27
CA MET A 153 -0.09 12.19 2.04
C MET A 153 -1.04 11.17 1.39
N CYS A 154 -0.65 9.90 1.36
CA CYS A 154 -1.39 8.78 0.79
C CYS A 154 -2.48 8.29 1.77
N GLU A 155 -3.63 8.96 1.78
CA GLU A 155 -4.74 8.61 2.66
C GLU A 155 -5.53 7.42 2.13
N ASN A 156 -5.92 6.51 3.01
CA ASN A 156 -6.71 5.31 2.67
C ASN A 156 -6.03 4.43 1.61
N LEU A 157 -4.70 4.33 1.71
CA LEU A 157 -3.90 3.46 0.85
C LEU A 157 -4.36 2.01 1.01
N GLY A 158 -4.44 1.30 -0.12
CA GLY A 158 -4.87 -0.09 -0.21
C GLY A 158 -3.92 -0.99 -1.00
N LYS A 159 -2.88 -0.40 -1.62
CA LYS A 159 -1.85 -1.06 -2.44
C LYS A 159 -0.46 -0.74 -1.87
N PRO A 160 0.54 -1.61 -2.06
CA PRO A 160 1.90 -1.36 -1.57
C PRO A 160 2.57 -0.20 -2.31
N VAL A 161 3.18 0.70 -1.55
CA VAL A 161 4.09 1.73 -2.06
C VAL A 161 5.44 1.52 -1.39
N ILE A 162 6.41 0.97 -2.12
CA ILE A 162 7.69 0.53 -1.54
C ILE A 162 8.81 1.46 -2.00
N LEU A 163 9.37 2.23 -1.08
CA LEU A 163 10.61 2.96 -1.32
C LEU A 163 11.79 2.00 -1.25
N THR A 164 12.73 2.16 -2.17
CA THR A 164 13.98 1.41 -2.18
C THR A 164 15.08 2.23 -2.86
N GLY A 165 16.32 1.77 -2.73
CA GLY A 165 17.48 2.43 -3.31
C GLY A 165 18.72 1.56 -3.13
N SER A 166 19.90 2.18 -3.12
CA SER A 166 21.15 1.47 -2.90
C SER A 166 22.22 2.37 -2.33
N GLN A 167 23.24 1.77 -1.70
CA GLN A 167 24.47 2.46 -1.34
C GLN A 167 25.46 2.50 -2.50
N VAL A 168 25.40 1.52 -3.40
CA VAL A 168 26.26 1.44 -4.58
C VAL A 168 25.41 1.43 -5.85
N PRO A 169 25.77 2.17 -6.91
CA PRO A 169 25.02 2.17 -8.16
C PRO A 169 24.80 0.77 -8.75
N ILE A 170 23.66 0.55 -9.38
CA ILE A 170 23.27 -0.77 -9.90
C ILE A 170 24.19 -1.26 -11.04
N TYR A 171 24.91 -0.33 -11.67
CA TYR A 171 25.87 -0.56 -12.75
C TYR A 171 27.15 -1.24 -12.27
N GLU A 172 27.50 -1.07 -11.00
CA GLU A 172 28.73 -1.64 -10.43
C GLU A 172 28.64 -3.16 -10.28
N MET A 173 29.79 -3.84 -10.32
CA MET A 173 29.82 -5.30 -10.21
C MET A 173 29.29 -5.80 -8.87
N ARG A 174 29.72 -5.16 -7.76
CA ARG A 174 29.28 -5.45 -6.40
C ARG A 174 28.42 -4.30 -5.91
N ASN A 175 27.11 -4.51 -5.89
CA ASN A 175 26.14 -3.54 -5.43
C ASN A 175 25.00 -4.21 -4.66
N ASP A 176 24.28 -3.42 -3.88
CA ASP A 176 23.05 -3.80 -3.18
C ASP A 176 21.77 -3.44 -3.96
N GLY A 177 21.88 -2.58 -4.98
CA GLY A 177 20.73 -2.09 -5.76
C GLY A 177 19.96 -3.16 -6.53
N ARG A 178 20.62 -4.19 -7.05
CA ARG A 178 19.94 -5.30 -7.77
C ARG A 178 18.99 -6.06 -6.86
N ASP A 179 19.46 -6.46 -5.68
CA ASP A 179 18.67 -7.25 -4.73
C ASP A 179 17.59 -6.40 -4.06
N ASN A 180 17.90 -5.13 -3.76
CA ASN A 180 16.94 -4.17 -3.21
C ASN A 180 15.79 -3.90 -4.19
N LEU A 181 16.08 -3.68 -5.48
CA LEU A 181 15.03 -3.50 -6.51
C LEU A 181 14.22 -4.77 -6.72
N LEU A 182 14.89 -5.92 -6.86
CA LEU A 182 14.21 -7.21 -7.08
C LEU A 182 13.24 -7.53 -5.94
N GLY A 183 13.70 -7.41 -4.68
CA GLY A 183 12.84 -7.67 -3.52
C GLY A 183 11.67 -6.70 -3.41
N ALA A 184 11.88 -5.41 -3.70
CA ALA A 184 10.80 -4.43 -3.74
C ALA A 184 9.74 -4.77 -4.81
N LEU A 185 10.17 -5.13 -6.03
CA LEU A 185 9.27 -5.55 -7.11
C LEU A 185 8.48 -6.81 -6.73
N LEU A 186 9.15 -7.83 -6.19
CA LEU A 186 8.51 -9.06 -5.75
C LEU A 186 7.43 -8.79 -4.70
N ILE A 187 7.76 -7.99 -3.68
CA ILE A 187 6.80 -7.69 -2.62
C ILE A 187 5.61 -6.87 -3.18
N ALA A 188 5.89 -5.84 -3.98
CA ALA A 188 4.85 -4.96 -4.53
C ALA A 188 3.88 -5.68 -5.49
N GLY A 189 4.37 -6.66 -6.25
CA GLY A 189 3.53 -7.41 -7.20
C GLY A 189 2.81 -8.61 -6.59
N GLN A 190 3.30 -9.15 -5.48
CA GLN A 190 2.77 -10.40 -4.92
C GLN A 190 1.82 -10.21 -3.73
N PHE A 191 2.00 -9.14 -2.96
CA PHE A 191 1.31 -8.97 -1.68
C PHE A 191 0.56 -7.64 -1.60
N VAL A 192 -0.65 -7.68 -1.03
CA VAL A 192 -1.48 -6.51 -0.78
C VAL A 192 -1.16 -5.95 0.61
N ILE A 193 -0.01 -5.26 0.73
CA ILE A 193 0.40 -4.54 1.94
C ILE A 193 0.00 -3.07 1.77
N PRO A 194 -1.08 -2.58 2.40
CA PRO A 194 -1.67 -1.27 2.13
C PRO A 194 -0.93 -0.12 2.83
N GLU A 195 0.40 -0.07 2.68
CA GLU A 195 1.27 0.86 3.38
C GLU A 195 2.34 1.46 2.47
N VAL A 196 2.82 2.63 2.89
CA VAL A 196 4.10 3.16 2.43
C VAL A 196 5.20 2.47 3.23
N CYS A 197 6.02 1.69 2.54
CA CYS A 197 7.07 0.85 3.10
C CYS A 197 8.44 1.30 2.62
N LEU A 198 9.47 0.83 3.32
CA LEU A 198 10.86 0.93 2.88
C LEU A 198 11.45 -0.49 2.85
N TYR A 199 11.92 -0.92 1.68
CA TYR A 199 12.59 -2.21 1.53
C TYR A 199 14.09 -2.02 1.36
N PHE A 200 14.88 -2.62 2.25
CA PHE A 200 16.33 -2.55 2.19
C PHE A 200 16.94 -3.76 2.91
N HIS A 201 17.99 -4.34 2.33
CA HIS A 201 18.75 -5.43 2.93
C HIS A 201 17.86 -6.57 3.47
N HIS A 202 17.05 -7.15 2.58
CA HIS A 202 16.17 -8.29 2.86
C HIS A 202 15.06 -8.03 3.89
N LYS A 203 14.79 -6.78 4.25
CA LYS A 203 13.76 -6.40 5.22
C LYS A 203 12.82 -5.37 4.63
N LEU A 204 11.53 -5.56 4.87
CA LEU A 204 10.49 -4.57 4.61
C LEU A 204 10.10 -3.91 5.92
N TYR A 205 10.19 -2.59 5.97
CA TYR A 205 9.82 -1.78 7.13
C TYR A 205 8.61 -0.91 6.82
N ARG A 206 7.83 -0.56 7.85
CA ARG A 206 6.86 0.55 7.75
C ARG A 206 7.63 1.85 7.53
N GLY A 207 7.31 2.59 6.46
CA GLY A 207 8.08 3.76 6.02
C GLY A 207 8.24 4.83 7.09
N ASN A 208 7.14 5.17 7.79
CA ASN A 208 7.12 6.15 8.87
C ASN A 208 7.67 5.64 10.23
N ARG A 209 8.36 4.50 10.24
CA ARG A 209 9.06 3.95 11.41
C ARG A 209 10.56 3.80 11.19
N VAL A 210 11.05 4.16 10.01
CA VAL A 210 12.45 3.98 9.63
C VAL A 210 13.26 5.24 9.91
N THR A 211 14.51 5.04 10.29
CA THR A 211 15.57 6.06 10.25
C THR A 211 16.85 5.47 9.65
N LYS A 212 17.68 6.31 9.01
CA LYS A 212 18.98 5.89 8.46
C LYS A 212 20.00 5.86 9.59
N VAL A 213 20.60 4.69 9.83
CA VAL A 213 21.52 4.45 10.96
C VAL A 213 22.97 4.24 10.54
N ASP A 214 23.22 3.95 9.26
CA ASP A 214 24.55 3.70 8.74
C ASP A 214 24.72 4.31 7.33
N ALA A 215 25.85 4.98 7.10
CA ALA A 215 26.16 5.65 5.85
C ALA A 215 26.96 4.78 4.86
N GLY A 216 27.62 3.71 5.31
CA GLY A 216 28.49 2.86 4.48
C GLY A 216 28.05 1.41 4.37
N SER A 217 27.26 0.92 5.32
CA SER A 217 26.73 -0.45 5.32
C SER A 217 25.55 -0.61 4.36
N PHE A 218 25.44 -1.79 3.74
CA PHE A 218 24.23 -2.20 3.02
C PHE A 218 23.04 -2.37 3.96
N ASN A 219 23.24 -2.58 5.27
CA ASN A 219 22.19 -2.52 6.27
C ASN A 219 22.03 -1.09 6.80
N ALA A 220 21.63 -0.18 5.91
CA ALA A 220 21.66 1.27 6.14
C ALA A 220 20.55 1.81 7.07
N PHE A 221 19.43 1.08 7.15
CA PHE A 221 18.19 1.53 7.78
C PHE A 221 17.79 0.64 8.95
N SER A 222 17.11 1.24 9.92
CA SER A 222 16.54 0.54 11.07
C SER A 222 15.14 1.04 11.38
N SER A 223 14.29 0.14 11.87
CA SER A 223 13.00 0.45 12.48
C SER A 223 13.10 0.13 13.99
N PRO A 224 13.44 1.12 14.84
CA PRO A 224 13.86 0.84 16.20
C PRO A 224 12.72 0.41 17.13
N ASN A 225 11.53 0.97 16.93
CA ASN A 225 10.36 0.79 17.81
C ASN A 225 9.27 -0.11 17.22
N LEU A 226 9.45 -0.62 15.99
CA LEU A 226 8.53 -1.56 15.35
C LEU A 226 9.34 -2.65 14.62
N PRO A 227 9.02 -3.95 14.77
CA PRO A 227 9.67 -4.99 13.97
C PRO A 227 9.40 -4.80 12.46
N PRO A 228 10.24 -5.38 11.58
CA PRO A 228 9.97 -5.40 10.14
C PRO A 228 8.59 -5.99 9.83
N LEU A 229 7.93 -5.43 8.81
CA LEU A 229 6.68 -5.96 8.26
C LEU A 229 6.92 -7.26 7.50
N ALA A 230 8.10 -7.44 6.89
CA ALA A 230 8.48 -8.70 6.27
C ALA A 230 10.00 -8.93 6.34
N ASN A 231 10.38 -10.21 6.35
CA ASN A 231 11.76 -10.65 6.14
C ASN A 231 11.79 -11.49 4.85
N ALA A 232 12.66 -11.11 3.91
CA ALA A 232 12.84 -11.74 2.62
C ALA A 232 14.13 -12.60 2.63
N GLU A 233 14.06 -13.73 3.33
CA GLU A 233 15.15 -14.70 3.42
C GLU A 233 14.99 -15.79 2.33
N VAL A 234 15.00 -17.08 2.71
CA VAL A 234 14.69 -18.19 1.78
C VAL A 234 13.27 -18.04 1.21
N ASP A 235 12.35 -17.62 2.07
CA ASP A 235 10.97 -17.28 1.75
C ASP A 235 10.68 -15.86 2.24
N ILE A 236 9.74 -15.17 1.57
CA ILE A 236 9.24 -13.86 2.02
C ILE A 236 8.16 -14.11 3.07
N LYS A 237 8.47 -13.82 4.33
CA LYS A 237 7.55 -13.96 5.47
C LYS A 237 7.04 -12.60 5.88
N ILE A 238 5.72 -12.39 5.73
CA ILE A 238 5.03 -11.17 6.16
C ILE A 238 4.48 -11.38 7.57
N ASN A 239 4.69 -10.38 8.42
CA ASN A 239 4.07 -10.28 9.73
C ASN A 239 2.73 -9.52 9.59
N TRP A 240 1.66 -10.23 9.24
CA TRP A 240 0.35 -9.61 9.01
C TRP A 240 -0.24 -8.92 10.25
N ASP A 241 0.12 -9.40 11.45
CA ASP A 241 -0.32 -8.80 12.72
C ASP A 241 0.22 -7.37 12.91
N THR A 242 1.33 -7.02 12.27
CA THR A 242 1.89 -5.66 12.34
C THR A 242 1.47 -4.76 11.20
N VAL A 243 0.91 -5.30 10.11
CA VAL A 243 0.45 -4.54 8.95
C VAL A 243 -0.72 -3.63 9.35
N TRP A 244 -0.58 -2.34 9.07
CA TRP A 244 -1.56 -1.32 9.34
C TRP A 244 -2.57 -1.26 8.20
N ARG A 245 -3.85 -1.20 8.55
CA ARG A 245 -4.96 -1.08 7.60
C ARG A 245 -5.81 0.10 7.99
N ALA A 246 -6.21 0.91 7.01
CA ALA A 246 -7.14 2.00 7.26
C ALA A 246 -8.54 1.44 7.51
N ASN A 247 -9.09 1.69 8.70
CA ASN A 247 -10.46 1.33 9.07
C ASN A 247 -11.45 2.33 8.44
N THR A 248 -11.63 2.27 7.12
CA THR A 248 -12.40 3.25 6.37
C THR A 248 -13.14 2.65 5.19
N THR A 249 -14.22 3.32 4.78
CA THR A 249 -14.95 3.05 3.55
C THR A 249 -14.71 4.12 2.47
N THR A 250 -13.66 4.92 2.62
CA THR A 250 -13.30 5.97 1.67
C THR A 250 -12.27 5.46 0.66
N LYS A 251 -12.39 5.91 -0.58
CA LYS A 251 -11.40 5.64 -1.62
C LYS A 251 -10.04 6.26 -1.26
N PHE A 252 -8.98 5.67 -1.80
CA PHE A 252 -7.64 6.24 -1.80
C PHE A 252 -7.62 7.67 -2.37
N THR A 253 -6.92 8.58 -1.68
CA THR A 253 -6.74 9.98 -2.11
C THR A 253 -5.38 10.50 -1.67
N VAL A 254 -4.83 11.47 -2.40
CA VAL A 254 -3.55 12.09 -2.06
C VAL A 254 -3.71 13.57 -1.67
N SER A 255 -3.39 13.87 -0.41
CA SER A 255 -3.29 15.22 0.12
C SER A 255 -1.86 15.75 -0.01
N THR A 256 -1.66 16.73 -0.88
CA THR A 256 -0.32 17.28 -1.20
C THR A 256 0.06 18.50 -0.36
N GLU A 257 -0.91 19.14 0.32
CA GLU A 257 -0.62 20.32 1.14
C GLU A 257 0.19 19.91 2.39
N MET A 258 1.39 20.49 2.52
CA MET A 258 2.30 20.29 3.64
C MET A 258 2.78 21.67 4.12
N ASN A 259 2.75 21.89 5.44
CA ASN A 259 3.22 23.15 6.00
C ASN A 259 4.76 23.18 6.01
N ARG A 260 5.34 24.18 5.35
CA ARG A 260 6.80 24.35 5.24
C ARG A 260 7.42 25.09 6.43
N ASN A 261 6.61 25.78 7.22
CA ASN A 261 7.04 26.53 8.40
C ASN A 261 7.18 25.60 9.61
N VAL A 262 7.87 24.48 9.42
CA VAL A 262 8.18 23.49 10.45
C VAL A 262 9.68 23.29 10.59
N GLY A 263 10.15 22.95 11.79
CA GLY A 263 11.56 22.73 12.06
C GLY A 263 11.82 21.61 13.05
N LEU A 264 13.07 21.13 13.07
CA LEU A 264 13.56 20.17 14.05
C LEU A 264 14.65 20.83 14.88
N LEU A 265 14.45 20.88 16.19
CA LEU A 265 15.41 21.46 17.15
C LEU A 265 15.89 20.38 18.10
N ARG A 266 17.18 20.05 18.01
CA ARG A 266 17.85 19.15 18.94
C ARG A 266 18.42 19.93 20.12
N ILE A 267 17.96 19.63 21.34
CA ILE A 267 18.55 20.25 22.53
C ILE A 267 19.90 19.59 22.87
N PHE A 268 20.89 20.37 23.29
CA PHE A 268 22.19 19.88 23.74
C PHE A 268 22.65 20.64 24.99
N PRO A 269 23.48 20.04 25.85
CA PRO A 269 23.93 20.71 27.06
C PRO A 269 24.60 22.04 26.73
N GLY A 270 24.08 23.14 27.29
CA GLY A 270 24.59 24.49 27.04
C GLY A 270 23.87 25.28 25.94
N ILE A 271 22.80 24.75 25.33
CA ILE A 271 21.94 25.55 24.44
C ILE A 271 21.40 26.79 25.19
N THR A 272 21.46 27.95 24.54
CA THR A 272 21.07 29.23 25.15
C THR A 272 19.60 29.56 24.89
N ALA A 273 18.98 30.34 25.78
CA ALA A 273 17.61 30.79 25.58
C ALA A 273 17.48 31.69 24.33
N GLU A 274 18.53 32.43 23.98
CA GLU A 274 18.59 33.28 22.78
C GLU A 274 18.55 32.44 21.50
N THR A 275 19.29 31.33 21.44
CA THR A 275 19.25 30.41 20.29
C THR A 275 17.85 29.81 20.13
N VAL A 276 17.23 29.36 21.22
CA VAL A 276 15.87 28.81 21.17
C VAL A 276 14.86 29.88 20.78
N ARG A 277 14.94 31.08 21.35
CA ARG A 277 14.10 32.22 20.97
C ARG A 277 14.20 32.53 19.48
N ALA A 278 15.43 32.59 18.94
CA ALA A 278 15.68 32.89 17.54
C ALA A 278 15.08 31.80 16.63
N PHE A 279 15.23 30.53 17.00
CA PHE A 279 14.66 29.40 16.25
C PHE A 279 13.12 29.39 16.25
N LEU A 280 12.49 29.84 17.34
CA LEU A 280 11.04 29.89 17.52
C LEU A 280 10.38 31.19 17.02
N GLN A 281 11.10 32.03 16.28
CA GLN A 281 10.52 33.26 15.71
C GLN A 281 9.62 32.96 14.50
N PRO A 282 8.62 33.81 14.23
CA PRO A 282 7.87 33.79 12.96
C PRO A 282 8.82 33.81 11.75
N PRO A 283 8.49 33.12 10.64
CA PRO A 283 7.20 32.50 10.32
C PRO A 283 7.01 31.07 10.85
N MET A 284 7.85 30.56 11.76
CA MET A 284 7.73 29.20 12.29
C MET A 284 6.36 28.94 12.94
N GLU A 285 5.68 27.87 12.52
CA GLU A 285 4.35 27.47 13.01
C GLU A 285 4.38 26.19 13.84
N GLY A 286 5.40 25.34 13.66
CA GLY A 286 5.60 24.22 14.55
C GLY A 286 7.02 23.66 14.58
N ILE A 287 7.38 23.01 15.68
CA ILE A 287 8.67 22.35 15.81
C ILE A 287 8.57 20.94 16.38
N VAL A 288 9.48 20.08 15.95
CA VAL A 288 9.83 18.85 16.65
C VAL A 288 11.03 19.15 17.55
N LEU A 289 10.83 19.06 18.86
CA LEU A 289 11.87 19.23 19.86
C LEU A 289 12.45 17.85 20.20
N GLU A 290 13.68 17.58 19.80
CA GLU A 290 14.37 16.34 20.20
C GLU A 290 15.01 16.53 21.57
N THR A 291 14.50 15.83 22.59
CA THR A 291 14.86 15.95 24.01
C THR A 291 15.60 14.72 24.56
N TYR A 292 16.11 14.79 25.78
CA TYR A 292 16.95 13.73 26.35
C TYR A 292 16.13 12.55 26.88
N GLY A 293 16.67 11.35 26.73
CA GLY A 293 16.16 10.15 27.41
C GLY A 293 14.68 9.93 27.13
N SER A 294 13.86 9.89 28.18
CA SER A 294 12.42 9.64 28.08
C SER A 294 11.58 10.89 27.75
N GLY A 295 12.17 11.94 27.15
CA GLY A 295 11.45 13.16 26.81
C GLY A 295 11.76 14.38 27.68
N ASN A 296 12.96 14.47 28.25
CA ASN A 296 13.29 15.40 29.32
C ASN A 296 14.07 16.63 28.83
N ALA A 297 13.78 17.80 29.40
CA ALA A 297 14.59 19.02 29.24
C ALA A 297 15.01 19.58 30.62
N PRO A 298 16.03 20.46 30.69
CA PRO A 298 16.46 21.07 31.95
C PRO A 298 15.33 21.86 32.63
N ASP A 299 14.92 21.43 33.83
CA ASP A 299 13.89 22.09 34.65
C ASP A 299 14.44 23.20 35.55
N ASN A 300 15.75 23.19 35.79
CA ASN A 300 16.47 24.26 36.48
C ASN A 300 16.75 25.49 35.60
N ARG A 301 16.33 25.50 34.34
CA ARG A 301 16.50 26.58 33.36
C ARG A 301 15.15 27.23 33.05
N ALA A 302 14.67 28.05 33.98
CA ALA A 302 13.41 28.78 33.84
C ALA A 302 13.39 29.69 32.61
N ASP A 303 14.54 30.24 32.23
CA ASP A 303 14.72 31.04 31.01
C ASP A 303 14.38 30.25 29.73
N LEU A 304 14.76 28.98 29.66
CA LEU A 304 14.47 28.11 28.51
C LEU A 304 12.99 27.72 28.45
N LEU A 305 12.43 27.28 29.59
CA LEU A 305 11.01 26.90 29.68
C LEU A 305 10.10 28.09 29.36
N GLU A 306 10.49 29.30 29.75
CA GLU A 306 9.71 30.50 29.46
C GLU A 306 9.68 30.84 27.96
N GLU A 307 10.78 30.65 27.22
CA GLU A 307 10.76 30.85 25.76
C GLU A 307 9.89 29.81 25.03
N ILE A 308 9.86 28.58 25.54
CA ILE A 308 8.93 27.54 25.07
C ILE A 308 7.48 27.95 25.35
N ARG A 309 7.17 28.35 26.59
CA ARG A 309 5.82 28.79 27.00
C ARG A 309 5.33 29.96 26.14
N LYS A 310 6.18 30.98 25.93
CA LYS A 310 5.88 32.12 25.05
C LYS A 310 5.58 31.69 23.62
N ALA A 311 6.30 30.70 23.09
CA ALA A 311 6.04 30.21 21.75
C ALA A 311 4.72 29.43 21.67
N THR A 312 4.37 28.64 22.69
CA THR A 312 3.04 28.01 22.77
C THR A 312 1.90 29.03 22.92
N GLU A 313 2.11 30.13 23.65
CA GLU A 313 1.17 31.26 23.73
C GLU A 313 0.97 31.96 22.38
N ARG A 314 1.99 31.96 21.51
CA ARG A 314 1.89 32.39 20.09
C ARG A 314 1.27 31.34 19.17
N GLU A 315 0.64 30.31 19.73
CA GLU A 315 0.04 29.17 19.03
C GLU A 315 1.01 28.29 18.24
N LEU A 316 2.32 28.39 18.49
CA LEU A 316 3.31 27.50 17.88
C LEU A 316 3.12 26.08 18.42
N VAL A 317 2.92 25.11 17.53
CA VAL A 317 2.68 23.71 17.90
C VAL A 317 4.00 22.96 18.02
N MET A 318 4.24 22.36 19.18
CA MET A 318 5.50 21.68 19.46
C MET A 318 5.27 20.20 19.79
N VAL A 319 6.05 19.33 19.17
CA VAL A 319 6.06 17.87 19.43
C VAL A 319 7.35 17.50 20.12
N ASN A 320 7.26 16.82 21.27
CA ASN A 320 8.41 16.33 22.01
C ASN A 320 8.80 14.93 21.52
N CYS A 321 9.98 14.78 20.93
CA CYS A 321 10.56 13.50 20.51
C CYS A 321 11.82 13.20 21.32
N THR A 322 12.13 11.93 21.53
CA THR A 322 13.40 11.55 22.17
C THR A 322 14.54 11.57 21.16
N GLN A 323 15.73 11.97 21.60
CA GLN A 323 16.99 11.80 20.87
C GLN A 323 17.47 10.35 20.83
N CYS A 324 16.95 9.49 21.71
CA CYS A 324 17.32 8.09 21.76
C CYS A 324 16.79 7.36 20.54
N LEU A 325 17.63 6.52 19.91
CA LEU A 325 17.22 5.71 18.76
C LEU A 325 16.02 4.82 19.09
N ARG A 326 15.93 4.30 20.34
CA ARG A 326 14.86 3.41 20.80
C ARG A 326 14.26 3.94 22.09
N GLY A 327 12.95 3.76 22.24
CA GLY A 327 12.20 4.19 23.42
C GLY A 327 11.03 5.10 23.08
N SER A 328 10.36 5.61 24.12
CA SER A 328 9.20 6.48 24.02
C SER A 328 9.33 7.67 24.98
N VAL A 329 8.75 8.80 24.58
CA VAL A 329 8.56 9.98 25.45
C VAL A 329 7.48 9.67 26.49
N THR A 330 7.79 9.88 27.77
CA THR A 330 6.89 9.63 28.91
C THR A 330 6.90 10.82 29.87
N THR A 331 5.79 11.07 30.55
CA THR A 331 5.65 12.14 31.55
C THR A 331 6.04 11.70 32.98
N SER A 332 6.71 10.56 33.12
CA SER A 332 7.03 9.96 34.42
C SER A 332 8.05 10.75 35.26
N TYR A 333 8.81 11.66 34.64
CA TYR A 333 9.80 12.52 35.29
C TYR A 333 9.31 13.97 35.39
N ALA A 334 9.72 14.69 36.45
CA ALA A 334 9.39 16.11 36.64
C ALA A 334 9.82 16.98 35.45
N THR A 335 10.97 16.69 34.86
CA THR A 335 11.53 17.35 33.67
C THR A 335 10.71 17.10 32.39
N GLY A 336 10.14 15.90 32.23
CA GLY A 336 9.21 15.58 31.14
C GLY A 336 7.82 16.21 31.35
N LYS A 337 7.35 16.23 32.60
CA LYS A 337 6.10 16.90 32.98
C LYS A 337 6.16 18.41 32.74
N ALA A 338 7.27 19.07 33.03
CA ALA A 338 7.44 20.50 32.78
C ALA A 338 7.22 20.89 31.31
N LEU A 339 7.68 20.05 30.37
CA LEU A 339 7.45 20.26 28.94
C LEU A 339 5.99 20.02 28.53
N SER A 340 5.35 19.00 29.11
CA SER A 340 3.91 18.76 28.91
C SER A 340 3.07 19.93 29.45
N ASP A 341 3.42 20.43 30.64
CA ASP A 341 2.77 21.58 31.27
C ASP A 341 3.01 22.88 30.47
N ALA A 342 4.14 22.99 29.77
CA ALA A 342 4.42 24.06 28.81
C ALA A 342 3.63 23.94 27.50
N GLY A 343 2.86 22.86 27.30
CA GLY A 343 1.91 22.69 26.21
C GLY A 343 2.43 21.95 24.97
N LEU A 344 3.53 21.20 25.11
CA LEU A 344 4.06 20.30 24.09
C LEU A 344 3.20 19.04 23.96
N VAL A 345 3.07 18.53 22.73
CA VAL A 345 2.44 17.24 22.44
C VAL A 345 3.51 16.14 22.57
N ALA A 346 3.19 15.05 23.27
CA ALA A 346 4.09 13.90 23.34
C ALA A 346 4.20 13.19 21.99
N GLY A 347 5.43 13.09 21.47
CA GLY A 347 5.73 12.34 20.25
C GLY A 347 5.76 10.82 20.44
N CYS A 348 5.61 10.34 21.68
CA CYS A 348 5.68 8.93 22.05
C CYS A 348 6.96 8.28 21.48
N ASP A 349 6.82 7.22 20.70
CA ASP A 349 7.89 6.42 20.09
C ASP A 349 8.11 6.72 18.59
N MET A 350 7.61 7.86 18.10
CA MET A 350 7.82 8.32 16.72
C MET A 350 9.31 8.58 16.45
N THR A 351 9.74 8.32 15.21
CA THR A 351 11.01 8.84 14.73
C THR A 351 10.91 10.35 14.47
N PRO A 352 12.02 11.11 14.49
CA PRO A 352 11.99 12.53 14.16
C PRO A 352 11.46 12.82 12.75
N GLU A 353 11.75 11.96 11.77
CA GLU A 353 11.26 12.07 10.39
C GLU A 353 9.74 11.96 10.33
N ALA A 354 9.17 10.98 11.05
CA ALA A 354 7.72 10.78 11.13
C ALA A 354 7.04 11.92 11.88
N ALA A 355 7.60 12.38 12.99
CA ALA A 355 7.07 13.49 13.78
C ALA A 355 7.05 14.80 12.97
N LEU A 356 8.11 15.08 12.21
CA LEU A 356 8.20 16.28 11.37
C LEU A 356 7.20 16.23 10.23
N SER A 357 7.11 15.10 9.52
CA SER A 357 6.14 14.92 8.44
C SER A 357 4.70 14.98 8.94
N LYS A 358 4.41 14.38 10.10
CA LYS A 358 3.09 14.46 10.74
C LYS A 358 2.72 15.88 11.14
N LEU A 359 3.67 16.61 11.73
CA LEU A 359 3.49 18.02 12.11
C LEU A 359 3.20 18.89 10.89
N SER A 360 3.98 18.73 9.82
CA SER A 360 3.79 19.43 8.55
C SER A 360 2.41 19.15 7.94
N TYR A 361 2.00 17.87 7.89
CA TYR A 361 0.71 17.44 7.37
C TYR A 361 -0.47 17.99 8.20
N VAL A 362 -0.42 17.89 9.53
CA VAL A 362 -1.51 18.37 10.40
C VAL A 362 -1.61 19.90 10.39
N LEU A 363 -0.49 20.61 10.37
CA LEU A 363 -0.51 22.08 10.33
C LEU A 363 -1.06 22.62 9.01
N ALA A 364 -0.89 21.89 7.89
CA ALA A 364 -1.43 22.26 6.58
C ALA A 364 -2.97 22.25 6.54
N ARG A 365 -3.63 21.50 7.44
CA ARG A 365 -5.08 21.41 7.54
C ARG A 365 -5.69 22.74 8.00
N LYS A 366 -6.40 23.42 7.10
CA LYS A 366 -7.05 24.72 7.36
C LYS A 366 -8.41 24.58 8.03
N ASP A 367 -8.99 23.38 7.98
CA ASP A 367 -10.29 23.00 8.56
C ASP A 367 -10.24 22.78 10.08
N LEU A 368 -9.05 22.73 10.68
CA LEU A 368 -8.85 22.37 12.08
C LEU A 368 -8.35 23.53 12.93
N SER A 369 -8.89 23.67 14.14
CA SER A 369 -8.36 24.55 15.18
C SER A 369 -7.02 24.04 15.74
N THR A 370 -6.24 24.92 16.38
CA THR A 370 -4.97 24.56 17.03
C THR A 370 -5.13 23.42 18.05
N LEU A 371 -6.25 23.38 18.78
CA LEU A 371 -6.55 22.32 19.74
C LEU A 371 -6.82 20.98 19.04
N GLU A 372 -7.60 20.98 17.96
CA GLU A 372 -7.86 19.78 17.15
C GLU A 372 -6.59 19.26 16.48
N LYS A 373 -5.72 20.16 16.00
CA LYS A 373 -4.40 19.82 15.48
C LYS A 373 -3.55 19.12 16.54
N LYS A 374 -3.46 19.66 17.76
CA LYS A 374 -2.74 19.00 18.88
C LYS A 374 -3.31 17.62 19.21
N LYS A 375 -4.65 17.47 19.22
CA LYS A 375 -5.33 16.19 19.44
C LYS A 375 -5.10 15.19 18.31
N MET A 376 -4.97 15.65 17.07
CA MET A 376 -4.64 14.82 15.92
C MET A 376 -3.17 14.36 15.98
N LEU A 377 -2.26 15.23 16.42
CA LEU A 377 -0.85 14.90 16.63
C LEU A 377 -0.62 13.85 17.71
N SER A 378 -1.47 13.79 18.73
CA SER A 378 -1.39 12.81 19.81
C SER A 378 -1.98 11.44 19.47
N ARG A 379 -2.53 11.24 18.27
CA ARG A 379 -3.19 9.99 17.83
C ARG A 379 -2.36 9.29 16.78
N ASN A 380 -2.35 7.95 16.81
CA ASN A 380 -1.78 7.16 15.73
C ASN A 380 -2.61 7.31 14.44
N LEU A 381 -2.03 7.90 13.39
CA LEU A 381 -2.73 8.17 12.13
C LEU A 381 -2.42 7.14 11.04
N ARG A 382 -1.19 6.61 11.03
CA ARG A 382 -0.62 5.80 9.93
C ARG A 382 0.29 4.67 10.44
N GLY A 383 0.16 4.29 11.70
CA GLY A 383 1.02 3.29 12.34
C GLY A 383 2.37 3.84 12.83
N GLU A 384 2.56 5.17 12.82
CA GLU A 384 3.82 5.86 13.15
C GLU A 384 4.11 5.91 14.65
N MET A 385 3.09 5.75 15.49
CA MET A 385 3.21 5.87 16.94
C MET A 385 2.38 4.82 17.68
N ILE A 386 2.83 4.44 18.87
CA ILE A 386 2.06 3.69 19.87
C ILE A 386 1.76 4.67 21.01
N ALA A 387 0.55 5.21 21.03
CA ALA A 387 0.07 6.06 22.13
C ALA A 387 -0.60 5.17 23.18
N ASP A 388 -0.13 5.23 24.43
CA ASP A 388 -0.61 4.57 25.66
C ASP A 388 -1.23 3.15 25.55
N LEU A 389 -0.53 2.20 26.19
CA LEU A 389 -0.92 0.79 26.35
C LEU A 389 -2.15 0.55 27.25
N ASP A 390 -2.72 1.60 27.85
CA ASP A 390 -3.84 1.50 28.81
C ASP A 390 -5.14 0.93 28.20
N GLY A 391 -5.19 0.84 26.87
CA GLY A 391 -6.26 0.20 26.10
C GLY A 391 -5.85 -1.05 25.33
N ALA A 392 -4.61 -1.56 25.49
CA ALA A 392 -4.18 -2.81 24.87
C ALA A 392 -4.88 -4.01 25.54
N LYS A 393 -6.18 -4.12 25.30
CA LYS A 393 -6.94 -5.32 25.60
C LYS A 393 -6.43 -6.43 24.69
N LEU A 394 -6.00 -7.48 25.38
CA LEU A 394 -5.92 -8.89 24.97
C LEU A 394 -4.61 -9.36 24.33
N SER A 395 -3.74 -9.80 25.24
CA SER A 395 -2.94 -11.00 25.02
C SER A 395 -3.84 -12.18 24.61
N LEU A 396 -3.43 -12.92 23.57
CA LEU A 396 -4.05 -14.16 23.07
C LEU A 396 -4.23 -15.27 24.12
N SER A 397 -3.63 -15.12 25.30
CA SER A 397 -3.70 -16.08 26.39
C SER A 397 -5.09 -16.24 27.00
N ASP A 398 -6.02 -15.30 26.78
CA ASP A 398 -7.27 -15.23 27.56
C ASP A 398 -8.54 -15.60 26.77
N SER A 399 -8.45 -15.93 25.47
CA SER A 399 -9.62 -16.41 24.71
C SER A 399 -10.00 -17.83 25.15
N ARG A 400 -11.16 -17.96 25.80
CA ARG A 400 -11.72 -19.24 26.26
C ARG A 400 -11.86 -20.26 25.13
N PHE A 401 -12.08 -19.82 23.88
CA PHE A 401 -12.17 -20.68 22.71
C PHE A 401 -10.81 -21.30 22.35
N ILE A 402 -9.77 -20.46 22.26
CA ILE A 402 -8.40 -20.89 21.94
C ILE A 402 -7.83 -21.77 23.06
N GLN A 403 -8.13 -21.46 24.33
CA GLN A 403 -7.78 -22.32 25.46
C GLN A 403 -8.44 -23.70 25.39
N VAL A 404 -9.70 -23.79 24.94
CA VAL A 404 -10.41 -25.07 24.76
C VAL A 404 -9.79 -25.87 23.61
N ILE A 405 -9.44 -25.24 22.49
CA ILE A 405 -8.72 -25.91 21.40
C ILE A 405 -7.36 -26.39 21.87
N ALA A 406 -6.57 -25.53 22.52
CA ALA A 406 -5.26 -25.85 23.06
C ALA A 406 -5.31 -27.05 24.00
N LYS A 407 -6.27 -27.04 24.94
CA LYS A 407 -6.47 -28.13 25.89
C LYS A 407 -6.93 -29.42 25.21
N SER A 408 -7.79 -29.33 24.20
CA SER A 408 -8.31 -30.50 23.47
C SER A 408 -7.25 -31.13 22.58
N LEU A 409 -6.34 -30.32 22.03
CA LEU A 409 -5.24 -30.76 21.16
C LEU A 409 -3.94 -31.00 21.94
N SER A 410 -3.95 -30.90 23.27
CA SER A 410 -2.78 -31.07 24.15
C SER A 410 -1.60 -30.16 23.80
N ILE A 411 -1.89 -28.95 23.32
CA ILE A 411 -0.90 -27.97 22.90
C ILE A 411 -0.20 -27.38 24.12
N SER A 412 1.12 -27.34 24.08
CA SER A 412 1.95 -26.92 25.21
C SER A 412 2.80 -25.68 24.93
N CYS A 413 2.92 -25.26 23.67
CA CYS A 413 3.70 -24.09 23.26
C CYS A 413 2.87 -23.08 22.46
N LYS A 414 3.34 -21.83 22.45
CA LYS A 414 2.64 -20.68 21.86
C LYS A 414 2.64 -20.74 20.33
N GLU A 415 3.72 -21.26 19.75
CA GLU A 415 3.92 -21.36 18.30
C GLU A 415 2.90 -22.31 17.65
N GLU A 416 2.62 -23.46 18.28
CA GLU A 416 1.59 -24.39 17.83
C GLU A 416 0.18 -23.78 17.91
N LEU A 417 -0.07 -22.97 18.95
CA LEU A 417 -1.34 -22.28 19.13
C LEU A 417 -1.57 -21.22 18.04
N GLU A 418 -0.54 -20.42 17.75
CA GLU A 418 -0.56 -19.41 16.68
C GLU A 418 -0.76 -20.09 15.32
N ALA A 419 -0.05 -21.19 15.03
CA ALA A 419 -0.21 -21.93 13.77
C ALA A 419 -1.64 -22.47 13.56
N ILE A 420 -2.29 -22.97 14.61
CA ILE A 420 -3.67 -23.48 14.51
C ILE A 420 -4.66 -22.33 14.36
N ARG A 421 -4.47 -21.25 15.11
CA ARG A 421 -5.27 -20.03 14.94
C ARG A 421 -5.19 -19.55 13.50
N ASP A 422 -4.00 -19.42 12.95
CA ASP A 422 -3.77 -18.91 11.61
C ASP A 422 -4.36 -19.86 10.54
N ALA A 423 -4.38 -21.17 10.80
CA ALA A 423 -5.01 -22.15 9.92
C ALA A 423 -6.55 -22.15 9.97
N LEU A 424 -7.15 -22.01 11.16
CA LEU A 424 -8.60 -22.13 11.35
C LEU A 424 -9.36 -20.81 11.14
N THR A 425 -8.74 -19.69 11.48
CA THR A 425 -9.39 -18.37 11.50
C THR A 425 -9.97 -17.99 10.13
N PRO A 426 -9.22 -18.09 9.01
CA PRO A 426 -9.77 -17.69 7.71
C PRO A 426 -11.01 -18.52 7.35
N THR A 427 -11.00 -19.83 7.62
CA THR A 427 -12.13 -20.71 7.36
C THR A 427 -13.35 -20.37 8.21
N LEU A 428 -13.15 -20.12 9.51
CA LEU A 428 -14.24 -19.72 10.42
C LEU A 428 -14.83 -18.35 10.05
N ALA A 429 -13.96 -17.39 9.71
CA ALA A 429 -14.39 -16.06 9.29
C ALA A 429 -15.15 -16.11 7.96
N CYS A 430 -14.69 -16.90 6.97
CA CYS A 430 -15.41 -17.11 5.72
C CYS A 430 -16.76 -17.82 5.95
N ALA A 431 -16.84 -18.79 6.87
CA ALA A 431 -18.10 -19.45 7.22
C ALA A 431 -19.11 -18.50 7.89
N ALA A 432 -18.66 -17.68 8.83
CA ALA A 432 -19.48 -16.64 9.45
C ALA A 432 -19.95 -15.61 8.40
N ALA A 433 -19.05 -15.21 7.50
CA ALA A 433 -19.38 -14.29 6.42
C ALA A 433 -20.44 -14.85 5.46
N LYS A 434 -20.42 -16.16 5.20
CA LYS A 434 -21.42 -16.82 4.34
C LYS A 434 -22.84 -16.67 4.86
N ILE A 435 -23.03 -16.83 6.16
CA ILE A 435 -24.35 -16.72 6.80
C ILE A 435 -24.70 -15.27 7.21
N GLY A 436 -23.79 -14.31 7.01
CA GLY A 436 -24.00 -12.91 7.37
C GLY A 436 -23.89 -12.60 8.86
N ASP A 437 -23.21 -13.46 9.64
CA ASP A 437 -23.09 -13.36 11.10
C ASP A 437 -21.97 -12.37 11.49
N ILE A 438 -22.37 -11.12 11.75
CA ILE A 438 -21.46 -10.03 12.12
C ILE A 438 -20.95 -10.25 13.55
N GLU A 439 -21.81 -10.73 14.45
CA GLU A 439 -21.50 -10.99 15.86
C GLU A 439 -20.39 -12.04 15.99
N ALA A 440 -20.43 -13.11 15.20
CA ALA A 440 -19.36 -14.10 15.15
C ALA A 440 -18.04 -13.51 14.64
N LEU A 441 -18.08 -12.61 13.65
CA LEU A 441 -16.89 -11.94 13.13
C LEU A 441 -16.31 -10.91 14.11
N GLU A 442 -17.16 -10.23 14.87
CA GLU A 442 -16.75 -9.38 16.00
C GLU A 442 -16.05 -10.23 17.06
N ALA A 443 -16.63 -11.36 17.46
CA ALA A 443 -16.03 -12.27 18.42
C ALA A 443 -14.68 -12.84 17.93
N ILE A 444 -14.57 -13.20 16.64
CA ILE A 444 -13.30 -13.64 16.03
C ILE A 444 -12.27 -12.51 16.09
N LYS A 445 -12.65 -11.28 15.70
CA LYS A 445 -11.76 -10.11 15.74
C LYS A 445 -11.28 -9.78 17.16
N GLU A 446 -12.14 -9.90 18.17
CA GLU A 446 -11.76 -9.71 19.58
C GLU A 446 -10.71 -10.73 20.06
N MET A 447 -10.54 -11.86 19.37
CA MET A 447 -9.45 -12.80 19.62
C MET A 447 -8.12 -12.35 19.00
N GLY A 448 -8.04 -11.14 18.44
CA GLY A 448 -6.80 -10.58 17.90
C GLY A 448 -6.45 -11.10 16.51
N THR A 449 -7.45 -11.41 15.68
CA THR A 449 -7.23 -11.95 14.33
C THR A 449 -7.49 -10.93 13.22
N ASP A 450 -6.69 -10.98 12.16
CA ASP A 450 -6.93 -10.22 10.93
C ASP A 450 -8.06 -10.85 10.09
N LEU A 451 -9.19 -10.14 9.94
CA LEU A 451 -10.34 -10.56 9.12
C LEU A 451 -10.10 -10.41 7.60
N SER A 452 -8.91 -9.99 7.18
CA SER A 452 -8.53 -9.91 5.77
C SER A 452 -7.71 -11.11 5.27
N MET A 453 -7.43 -12.09 6.14
CA MET A 453 -6.79 -13.34 5.74
C MET A 453 -7.69 -14.15 4.79
N GLY A 454 -7.07 -14.78 3.80
CA GLY A 454 -7.73 -15.67 2.85
C GLY A 454 -7.76 -17.12 3.34
N ASP A 455 -8.79 -17.86 2.94
CA ASP A 455 -8.85 -19.31 3.11
C ASP A 455 -7.89 -20.06 2.14
N TYR A 456 -8.01 -21.39 2.06
CA TYR A 456 -7.17 -22.21 1.17
C TYR A 456 -7.31 -21.87 -0.33
N ASP A 457 -8.40 -21.22 -0.72
CA ASP A 457 -8.63 -20.73 -2.07
C ASP A 457 -8.25 -19.24 -2.22
N GLY A 458 -7.67 -18.62 -1.18
CA GLY A 458 -7.35 -17.20 -1.15
C GLY A 458 -8.56 -16.29 -0.95
N ARG A 459 -9.75 -16.85 -0.67
CA ARG A 459 -10.97 -16.06 -0.47
C ARG A 459 -10.99 -15.50 0.94
N THR A 460 -11.18 -14.20 1.02
CA THR A 460 -11.36 -13.48 2.29
C THR A 460 -12.84 -13.44 2.68
N PRO A 461 -13.18 -13.14 3.95
CA PRO A 461 -14.56 -12.89 4.36
C PRO A 461 -15.29 -11.86 3.49
N LEU A 462 -14.56 -10.87 2.95
CA LEU A 462 -15.12 -9.87 2.04
C LEU A 462 -15.53 -10.46 0.68
N HIS A 463 -14.78 -11.43 0.15
CA HIS A 463 -15.19 -12.16 -1.06
C HIS A 463 -16.52 -12.89 -0.85
N ILE A 464 -16.64 -13.58 0.29
CA ILE A 464 -17.83 -14.36 0.61
C ILE A 464 -19.03 -13.44 0.86
N ALA A 465 -18.87 -12.38 1.66
CA ALA A 465 -19.92 -11.40 1.89
C ALA A 465 -20.39 -10.73 0.59
N ALA A 466 -19.47 -10.48 -0.34
CA ALA A 466 -19.78 -9.92 -1.65
C ALA A 466 -20.49 -10.91 -2.57
N CYS A 467 -20.13 -12.20 -2.50
CA CYS A 467 -20.76 -13.30 -3.24
C CYS A 467 -22.19 -13.58 -2.77
N GLU A 468 -22.48 -13.39 -1.48
CA GLU A 468 -23.80 -13.66 -0.88
C GLU A 468 -24.69 -12.40 -0.81
N GLY A 469 -24.15 -11.22 -1.13
CA GLY A 469 -24.90 -9.96 -1.15
C GLY A 469 -25.15 -9.32 0.21
N HIS A 470 -24.40 -9.70 1.24
CA HIS A 470 -24.56 -9.21 2.61
C HIS A 470 -24.05 -7.77 2.78
N LEU A 471 -24.78 -6.78 2.29
CA LEU A 471 -24.36 -5.37 2.27
C LEU A 471 -23.88 -4.83 3.62
N LYS A 472 -24.60 -5.10 4.71
CA LYS A 472 -24.23 -4.66 6.07
C LYS A 472 -22.90 -5.27 6.52
N LEU A 473 -22.70 -6.55 6.20
CA LEU A 473 -21.46 -7.25 6.51
C LEU A 473 -20.29 -6.71 5.67
N VAL A 474 -20.51 -6.43 4.38
CA VAL A 474 -19.51 -5.77 3.52
C VAL A 474 -19.10 -4.43 4.13
N GLN A 475 -20.06 -3.61 4.56
CA GLN A 475 -19.79 -2.33 5.22
C GLN A 475 -19.00 -2.50 6.52
N TYR A 476 -19.36 -3.49 7.34
CA TYR A 476 -18.62 -3.84 8.56
C TYR A 476 -17.17 -4.22 8.25
N LEU A 477 -16.95 -5.18 7.34
CA LEU A 477 -15.62 -5.68 7.00
C LEU A 477 -14.70 -4.56 6.46
N LEU A 478 -15.22 -3.69 5.59
CA LEU A 478 -14.49 -2.52 5.10
C LEU A 478 -14.15 -1.55 6.24
N GLY A 479 -15.10 -1.29 7.14
CA GLY A 479 -14.86 -0.51 8.37
C GLY A 479 -13.83 -1.14 9.32
N GLN A 480 -13.59 -2.45 9.21
CA GLN A 480 -12.54 -3.16 9.94
C GLN A 480 -11.20 -3.28 9.17
N GLY A 481 -11.08 -2.62 8.01
CA GLY A 481 -9.84 -2.55 7.23
C GLY A 481 -9.68 -3.65 6.18
N ALA A 482 -10.73 -4.39 5.83
CA ALA A 482 -10.66 -5.40 4.76
C ALA A 482 -10.29 -4.76 3.41
N THR A 483 -9.33 -5.37 2.71
CA THR A 483 -8.90 -4.88 1.39
C THR A 483 -9.86 -5.29 0.29
N VAL A 484 -10.19 -4.34 -0.59
CA VAL A 484 -10.98 -4.59 -1.82
C VAL A 484 -10.14 -5.13 -2.97
N TYR A 485 -8.81 -5.19 -2.81
CA TYR A 485 -7.85 -5.59 -3.85
C TYR A 485 -7.32 -7.01 -3.67
N ALA A 486 -7.80 -7.75 -2.67
CA ALA A 486 -7.46 -9.16 -2.54
C ALA A 486 -8.01 -9.92 -3.76
N LYS A 487 -7.21 -10.87 -4.27
CA LYS A 487 -7.58 -11.78 -5.34
C LYS A 487 -7.58 -13.20 -4.79
N ASP A 488 -8.61 -13.98 -5.12
CA ASP A 488 -8.63 -15.41 -4.83
C ASP A 488 -7.74 -16.20 -5.82
N ARG A 489 -7.68 -17.52 -5.68
CA ARG A 489 -6.87 -18.41 -6.54
C ARG A 489 -7.25 -18.39 -8.02
N TYR A 490 -8.43 -17.87 -8.35
CA TYR A 490 -8.94 -17.74 -9.72
C TYR A 490 -8.72 -16.32 -10.26
N GLY A 491 -8.15 -15.42 -9.45
CA GLY A 491 -7.97 -14.02 -9.80
C GLY A 491 -9.20 -13.15 -9.52
N ASP A 492 -10.30 -13.72 -9.02
CA ASP A 492 -11.54 -12.99 -8.74
C ASP A 492 -11.33 -12.05 -7.53
N SER A 493 -11.79 -10.80 -7.67
CA SER A 493 -11.86 -9.84 -6.56
C SER A 493 -13.24 -9.88 -5.88
N PRO A 494 -13.41 -9.26 -4.69
CA PRO A 494 -14.75 -9.09 -4.12
C PRO A 494 -15.73 -8.37 -5.06
N LEU A 495 -15.24 -7.42 -5.87
CA LEU A 495 -16.06 -6.72 -6.87
C LEU A 495 -16.52 -7.66 -7.97
N SER A 496 -15.61 -8.49 -8.49
CA SER A 496 -15.89 -9.50 -9.52
C SER A 496 -16.97 -10.47 -9.05
N ASN A 497 -16.86 -10.93 -7.79
CA ASN A 497 -17.88 -11.78 -7.17
C ASN A 497 -19.24 -11.07 -7.05
N ALA A 498 -19.28 -9.84 -6.53
CA ALA A 498 -20.53 -9.09 -6.42
C ALA A 498 -21.24 -8.90 -7.77
N VAL A 499 -20.47 -8.65 -8.85
CA VAL A 499 -21.00 -8.50 -10.21
C VAL A 499 -21.49 -9.85 -10.77
N ARG A 500 -20.70 -10.93 -10.60
CA ARG A 500 -21.06 -12.28 -11.05
C ARG A 500 -22.35 -12.78 -10.41
N PHE A 501 -22.55 -12.48 -9.13
CA PHE A 501 -23.72 -12.93 -8.35
C PHE A 501 -24.86 -11.90 -8.26
N ARG A 502 -24.80 -10.81 -9.03
CA ARG A 502 -25.88 -9.82 -9.19
C ARG A 502 -26.21 -8.98 -7.95
N HIS A 503 -25.22 -8.65 -7.13
CA HIS A 503 -25.43 -7.86 -5.91
C HIS A 503 -25.17 -6.36 -6.13
N LYS A 504 -26.14 -5.68 -6.76
CA LYS A 504 -26.05 -4.26 -7.17
C LYS A 504 -25.56 -3.29 -6.08
N ASP A 505 -26.14 -3.37 -4.88
CA ASP A 505 -25.77 -2.44 -3.80
C ASP A 505 -24.36 -2.69 -3.26
N VAL A 506 -23.92 -3.95 -3.27
CA VAL A 506 -22.54 -4.32 -2.91
C VAL A 506 -21.56 -3.80 -3.97
N VAL A 507 -21.88 -3.92 -5.26
CA VAL A 507 -21.06 -3.37 -6.36
C VAL A 507 -20.85 -1.86 -6.17
N LYS A 508 -21.94 -1.12 -5.91
CA LYS A 508 -21.87 0.33 -5.65
C LYS A 508 -20.98 0.65 -4.45
N LEU A 509 -21.14 -0.07 -3.34
CA LEU A 509 -20.33 0.15 -2.13
C LEU A 509 -18.84 -0.13 -2.40
N LEU A 510 -18.51 -1.26 -3.01
CA LEU A 510 -17.13 -1.63 -3.33
C LEU A 510 -16.46 -0.61 -4.26
N ARG A 511 -17.19 -0.14 -5.29
CA ARG A 511 -16.69 0.91 -6.19
C ARG A 511 -16.46 2.24 -5.49
N LYS A 512 -17.38 2.65 -4.61
CA LYS A 512 -17.23 3.84 -3.77
C LYS A 512 -15.99 3.75 -2.87
N THR A 513 -15.60 2.55 -2.44
CA THR A 513 -14.39 2.30 -1.65
C THR A 513 -13.11 2.13 -2.49
N GLY A 514 -13.20 2.24 -3.82
CA GLY A 514 -12.04 2.21 -4.72
C GLY A 514 -11.73 0.86 -5.34
N ALA A 515 -12.58 -0.16 -5.15
CA ALA A 515 -12.46 -1.43 -5.89
C ALA A 515 -12.54 -1.16 -7.39
N HIS A 516 -11.80 -1.89 -8.21
CA HIS A 516 -11.86 -1.82 -9.67
C HIS A 516 -11.50 -3.19 -10.24
N PHE A 517 -11.94 -3.45 -11.46
CA PHE A 517 -11.60 -4.65 -12.18
C PHE A 517 -10.11 -4.70 -12.52
N SER A 518 -9.55 -5.91 -12.55
CA SER A 518 -8.21 -6.15 -13.07
C SER A 518 -8.15 -5.83 -14.56
N ARG A 519 -6.93 -5.70 -15.08
CA ARG A 519 -6.71 -5.56 -16.52
C ARG A 519 -7.32 -6.73 -17.29
N GLU A 520 -7.10 -7.97 -16.84
CA GLU A 520 -7.59 -9.17 -17.53
C GLU A 520 -9.11 -9.12 -17.64
N GLU A 521 -9.78 -8.75 -16.55
CA GLU A 521 -11.24 -8.59 -16.53
C GLU A 521 -11.72 -7.48 -17.47
N ILE A 522 -10.97 -6.37 -17.60
CA ILE A 522 -11.26 -5.29 -18.53
C ILE A 522 -11.08 -5.76 -19.97
N GLU A 523 -9.99 -6.47 -20.29
CA GLU A 523 -9.74 -6.98 -21.65
C GLU A 523 -10.82 -7.97 -22.10
N ASP A 524 -11.28 -8.84 -21.21
CA ASP A 524 -12.38 -9.77 -21.48
C ASP A 524 -13.77 -9.11 -21.44
N ALA A 525 -13.87 -7.89 -20.89
CA ALA A 525 -15.14 -7.21 -20.70
C ALA A 525 -15.89 -6.96 -22.00
N GLY A 526 -15.21 -6.58 -23.09
CA GLY A 526 -15.86 -6.32 -24.38
C GLY A 526 -16.65 -7.53 -24.89
N THR A 527 -16.01 -8.69 -24.90
CA THR A 527 -16.64 -9.98 -25.26
C THR A 527 -17.79 -10.31 -24.32
N LYS A 528 -17.60 -10.10 -23.00
CA LYS A 528 -18.64 -10.35 -22.01
C LYS A 528 -19.86 -9.44 -22.22
N MET A 529 -19.65 -8.16 -22.53
CA MET A 529 -20.72 -7.19 -22.74
C MET A 529 -21.50 -7.51 -24.00
N CYS A 530 -20.82 -7.89 -25.09
CA CYS A 530 -21.47 -8.38 -26.30
C CYS A 530 -22.36 -9.60 -26.03
N SER A 531 -21.88 -10.56 -25.22
CA SER A 531 -22.68 -11.73 -24.84
C SER A 531 -23.92 -11.36 -24.02
N LEU A 532 -23.81 -10.42 -23.08
CA LEU A 532 -24.94 -9.95 -22.28
C LEU A 532 -25.97 -9.18 -23.13
N ALA A 533 -25.47 -8.37 -24.08
CA ALA A 533 -26.30 -7.64 -25.02
C ALA A 533 -27.08 -8.58 -25.96
N ALA A 534 -26.43 -9.62 -26.47
CA ALA A 534 -27.08 -10.66 -27.29
C ALA A 534 -28.20 -11.40 -26.54
N SER A 535 -28.02 -11.62 -25.22
CA SER A 535 -29.02 -12.32 -24.40
C SER A 535 -30.11 -11.40 -23.84
N GLY A 536 -30.03 -10.08 -24.06
CA GLY A 536 -30.97 -9.12 -23.50
C GLY A 536 -30.83 -8.89 -21.99
N ASP A 537 -29.67 -9.21 -21.41
CA ASP A 537 -29.43 -9.13 -19.97
C ASP A 537 -29.05 -7.70 -19.53
N LEU A 538 -30.09 -6.87 -19.38
CA LEU A 538 -29.96 -5.48 -18.94
C LEU A 538 -29.36 -5.35 -17.54
N GLU A 539 -29.77 -6.22 -16.61
CA GLU A 539 -29.25 -6.20 -15.24
C GLU A 539 -27.74 -6.47 -15.23
N GLY A 540 -27.28 -7.41 -16.05
CA GLY A 540 -25.86 -7.68 -16.20
C GLY A 540 -25.09 -6.52 -16.80
N LEU A 541 -25.58 -5.92 -17.88
CA LEU A 541 -24.94 -4.74 -18.46
C LEU A 541 -24.87 -3.59 -17.44
N GLU A 542 -25.93 -3.38 -16.67
CA GLU A 542 -25.94 -2.37 -15.61
C GLU A 542 -24.90 -2.66 -14.52
N LEU A 543 -24.78 -3.90 -14.05
CA LEU A 543 -23.80 -4.25 -13.00
C LEU A 543 -22.36 -4.07 -13.43
N TRP A 544 -22.03 -4.47 -14.66
CA TRP A 544 -20.69 -4.27 -15.22
C TRP A 544 -20.41 -2.77 -15.39
N HIS A 545 -21.39 -2.00 -15.86
CA HIS A 545 -21.28 -0.54 -15.92
C HIS A 545 -21.06 0.08 -14.54
N LEU A 546 -21.85 -0.32 -13.53
CA LEU A 546 -21.69 0.08 -12.13
C LEU A 546 -20.29 -0.25 -11.61
N GLY A 547 -19.74 -1.39 -12.00
CA GLY A 547 -18.36 -1.81 -11.73
C GLY A 547 -17.27 -0.97 -12.42
N GLY A 548 -17.64 0.00 -13.26
CA GLY A 548 -16.71 0.92 -13.93
C GLY A 548 -16.31 0.54 -15.34
N ILE A 549 -16.99 -0.44 -15.96
CA ILE A 549 -16.66 -0.91 -17.30
C ILE A 549 -17.31 -0.02 -18.36
N ASP A 550 -16.53 0.18 -19.43
CA ASP A 550 -16.95 0.89 -20.61
C ASP A 550 -17.75 -0.02 -21.55
N LEU A 551 -19.05 0.24 -21.64
CA LEU A 551 -19.95 -0.54 -22.50
C LEU A 551 -19.76 -0.26 -24.00
N THR A 552 -18.86 0.66 -24.38
CA THR A 552 -18.50 0.92 -25.78
C THR A 552 -17.30 0.08 -26.26
N MET A 553 -16.67 -0.66 -25.35
CA MET A 553 -15.54 -1.53 -25.68
C MET A 553 -15.94 -2.61 -26.69
N SER A 554 -15.11 -2.77 -27.72
CA SER A 554 -15.28 -3.83 -28.69
C SER A 554 -14.83 -5.18 -28.14
N SER A 555 -15.51 -6.21 -28.59
CA SER A 555 -15.09 -7.61 -28.52
C SER A 555 -13.80 -7.86 -29.34
N TYR A 556 -13.20 -9.05 -29.19
CA TYR A 556 -12.01 -9.48 -29.95
C TYR A 556 -12.20 -9.49 -31.48
N ASP A 557 -13.46 -9.57 -31.95
CA ASP A 557 -13.82 -9.52 -33.36
C ASP A 557 -14.19 -8.10 -33.85
N GLY A 558 -14.02 -7.09 -33.00
CA GLY A 558 -14.30 -5.68 -33.31
C GLY A 558 -15.77 -5.28 -33.16
N GLN A 559 -16.67 -6.17 -32.78
CA GLN A 559 -18.09 -5.82 -32.55
C GLN A 559 -18.27 -5.13 -31.20
N THR A 560 -19.14 -4.12 -31.16
CA THR A 560 -19.53 -3.49 -29.88
C THR A 560 -20.83 -4.10 -29.34
N PRO A 561 -21.11 -3.97 -28.04
CA PRO A 561 -22.37 -4.47 -27.45
C PRO A 561 -23.61 -3.89 -28.14
N ILE A 562 -23.55 -2.63 -28.61
CA ILE A 562 -24.66 -1.99 -29.31
C ILE A 562 -24.89 -2.56 -30.71
N ASP A 563 -23.82 -2.94 -31.42
CA ASP A 563 -23.93 -3.59 -32.73
C ASP A 563 -24.62 -4.96 -32.60
N VAL A 564 -24.23 -5.72 -31.58
CA VAL A 564 -24.82 -7.03 -31.27
C VAL A 564 -26.28 -6.91 -30.84
N ALA A 565 -26.61 -5.93 -29.99
CA ALA A 565 -27.99 -5.66 -29.58
C ALA A 565 -28.90 -5.31 -30.77
N ARG A 566 -28.41 -4.47 -31.69
CA ARG A 566 -29.12 -4.12 -32.94
C ARG A 566 -29.31 -5.32 -33.86
N ALA A 567 -28.27 -6.12 -34.05
CA ALA A 567 -28.35 -7.34 -34.85
C ALA A 567 -29.37 -8.35 -34.28
N SER A 568 -29.54 -8.35 -32.95
CA SER A 568 -30.48 -9.20 -32.23
C SER A 568 -31.90 -8.62 -32.13
N GLY A 569 -32.14 -7.39 -32.59
CA GLY A 569 -33.46 -6.72 -32.53
C GLY A 569 -33.91 -6.32 -31.12
N LEU A 570 -32.97 -6.14 -30.19
CA LEU A 570 -33.25 -5.86 -28.77
C LEU A 570 -33.23 -4.35 -28.49
N GLU A 571 -34.28 -3.63 -28.92
CA GLU A 571 -34.36 -2.16 -28.85
C GLU A 571 -34.14 -1.59 -27.43
N VAL A 572 -34.68 -2.24 -26.39
CA VAL A 572 -34.50 -1.79 -24.99
C VAL A 572 -33.03 -1.80 -24.57
N VAL A 573 -32.25 -2.78 -25.06
CA VAL A 573 -30.81 -2.87 -24.79
C VAL A 573 -30.06 -1.80 -25.57
N VAL A 574 -30.46 -1.54 -26.82
CA VAL A 574 -29.90 -0.47 -27.64
C VAL A 574 -30.09 0.88 -26.96
N ASP A 575 -31.30 1.18 -26.46
CA ASP A 575 -31.60 2.42 -25.76
C ASP A 575 -30.75 2.58 -24.49
N PHE A 576 -30.63 1.50 -23.69
CA PHE A 576 -29.80 1.49 -22.49
C PHE A 576 -28.32 1.77 -22.83
N LEU A 577 -27.76 1.09 -23.84
CA LEU A 577 -26.37 1.26 -24.24
C LEU A 577 -26.09 2.66 -24.81
N GLN A 578 -27.04 3.25 -25.55
CA GLN A 578 -26.91 4.63 -26.04
C GLN A 578 -26.89 5.64 -24.90
N GLN A 579 -27.76 5.47 -23.91
CA GLN A 579 -27.77 6.32 -22.72
C GLN A 579 -26.43 6.19 -21.97
N ALA A 580 -25.99 4.97 -21.67
CA ALA A 580 -24.73 4.71 -20.98
C ALA A 580 -23.51 5.35 -21.71
N ALA A 581 -23.48 5.31 -23.05
CA ALA A 581 -22.43 5.93 -23.84
C ALA A 581 -22.42 7.48 -23.76
N GLN A 582 -23.60 8.12 -23.79
CA GLN A 582 -23.75 9.58 -23.72
C GLN A 582 -23.36 10.16 -22.35
N TYR A 583 -23.67 9.44 -21.26
CA TYR A 583 -23.36 9.91 -19.91
C TYR A 583 -21.85 9.96 -19.62
N ARG A 584 -21.09 8.99 -20.15
CA ARG A 584 -19.63 8.98 -19.99
C ARG A 584 -18.95 10.16 -20.66
N THR A 585 -19.49 10.63 -21.79
CA THR A 585 -18.96 11.80 -22.51
C THR A 585 -19.12 13.10 -21.72
N GLN A 586 -20.02 13.14 -20.73
CA GLN A 586 -20.35 14.34 -19.97
C GLN A 586 -19.73 14.40 -18.56
N ASN A 587 -19.61 13.27 -17.83
CA ASN A 587 -19.32 13.34 -16.39
C ASN A 587 -18.22 12.41 -15.81
N GLY A 588 -17.56 11.53 -16.56
CA GLY A 588 -16.43 10.74 -16.05
C GLY A 588 -16.70 9.78 -14.86
N GLU A 589 -17.91 9.78 -14.30
CA GLU A 589 -18.37 8.92 -13.19
C GLU A 589 -19.61 8.09 -13.58
N VAL A 590 -19.82 7.01 -12.83
CA VAL A 590 -20.84 5.98 -13.07
C VAL A 590 -22.09 6.28 -12.24
N ILE A 591 -23.27 6.45 -12.87
CA ILE A 591 -24.54 6.73 -12.16
C ILE A 591 -25.70 5.83 -12.64
N GLU A 592 -26.58 5.57 -11.67
CA GLU A 592 -27.83 4.79 -11.61
C GLU A 592 -28.79 4.91 -12.80
N PHE A 593 -29.25 3.76 -13.31
CA PHE A 593 -30.44 3.68 -14.16
C PHE A 593 -31.60 3.14 -13.34
N THR A 594 -32.54 4.00 -12.92
CA THR A 594 -33.85 3.53 -12.47
C THR A 594 -34.65 3.15 -13.69
N ALA A 595 -34.95 1.86 -13.85
CA ALA A 595 -35.86 1.37 -14.88
C ALA A 595 -37.16 2.19 -14.83
N ALA A 596 -37.41 2.99 -15.87
CA ALA A 596 -38.70 3.63 -16.05
C ALA A 596 -39.72 2.50 -16.24
N THR A 597 -40.55 2.29 -15.22
CA THR A 597 -41.75 1.46 -15.28
C THR A 597 -42.50 1.76 -16.58
N THR A 598 -42.59 0.76 -17.44
CA THR A 598 -43.51 0.71 -18.57
C THR A 598 -44.91 1.04 -18.07
N ARG A 599 -45.40 2.22 -18.42
CA ARG A 599 -46.85 2.46 -18.45
C ARG A 599 -47.33 2.12 -19.86
N SER A 600 -48.21 1.12 -19.88
CA SER A 600 -49.04 0.65 -20.97
C SER A 600 -49.65 1.74 -21.83
#